data_AF-R9X8W0-F1
#
_entry.id   AF-R9X8W0-F1
#
_cell.length_a   1.000
_cell.length_b   1.000
_cell.length_c   1.000
_cell.angle_alpha   90.00
_cell.angle_beta   90.00
_cell.angle_gamma   90.00
#
_symmetry.space_group_name_H-M   'P 1'
#
loop_
_entity.id
_entity.type
_entity.pdbx_description
1 polymer ?
#
loop_
_entity_poly.entity_id
_entity_poly.type
_entity_poly.pdbx_seq_one_letter_code
_entity_poly.pdbx_strand_id
1 'polypeptide(L)'
;MQSRKRTRGPLPQQGLQKKQKYAGEVTANTQSIWKCLPRLSEHEMDIDNAIKHSRLFIRLSSEEQKHLRTIITAINDVIDAEKYAFHTHSIELRNFHITDCCVLLAFIMINLNKLRRGMGGTDYCSITKPFYLRCSVYVHRTCQVVQMPTANKKTTFRRQLVRLPAVCAFKQVEFQSADLKDLMQGILQQVSAWRFRPSPTHLHREFASALILQREQVANELAPMPVLTSLIDMGLVASQNSAALEQTQRALEDHAQRLLLHNEQITVAAAEEVKPQATDSKPSRYSGMPTKGANSRYQGVPARASQHGGFQDRKQNPGFLSMRDITEYCIATIKATMEIVATKSAYQITRVYVKCPKSCVDLLYQKLADLRTESSCNIVVLNIQTVHESTSWFDTLNMERHTPIVPPPSTLRVVSIGGIGENCKKALLLLQKFLEESVLAS
;
A
#
# COMPACT_ATOMS: atom_id res chain seq x y z
N MET A 1 -40.67 61.67 34.77
CA MET A 1 -40.34 62.66 33.70
C MET A 1 -39.41 62.01 32.68
N GLN A 2 -39.85 62.00 31.41
CA GLN A 2 -39.11 61.89 30.13
C GLN A 2 -38.01 60.81 30.03
N SER A 3 -38.18 59.65 29.38
CA SER A 3 -38.61 59.33 28.00
C SER A 3 -37.76 59.97 26.90
N ARG A 4 -36.88 59.16 26.28
CA ARG A 4 -36.57 59.27 24.85
C ARG A 4 -36.64 57.89 24.19
N LYS A 5 -37.73 57.72 23.44
CA LYS A 5 -38.01 56.68 22.45
C LYS A 5 -37.35 57.04 21.10
N ARG A 6 -37.36 56.02 20.22
CA ARG A 6 -37.41 56.02 18.74
C ARG A 6 -36.05 55.76 18.07
N THR A 7 -35.92 54.90 17.04
CA THR A 7 -36.90 54.33 16.10
C THR A 7 -36.31 53.10 15.41
N ARG A 8 -37.16 52.12 15.05
CA ARG A 8 -36.85 51.02 14.12
C ARG A 8 -37.04 51.45 12.66
N GLY A 9 -36.18 50.92 11.78
CA GLY A 9 -36.49 50.51 10.40
C GLY A 9 -35.72 51.26 9.30
N PRO A 10 -35.54 50.69 8.08
CA PRO A 10 -35.81 49.32 7.62
C PRO A 10 -34.58 48.61 7.02
N LEU A 11 -34.68 47.28 6.86
CA LEU A 11 -33.81 46.49 5.96
C LEU A 11 -34.07 46.89 4.51
N PRO A 12 -33.03 46.79 3.65
CA PRO A 12 -33.23 46.16 2.36
C PRO A 12 -32.32 44.94 2.16
N GLN A 13 -32.92 44.02 1.42
CA GLN A 13 -32.50 42.69 1.05
C GLN A 13 -31.34 42.67 0.03
N GLN A 14 -30.70 41.51 -0.01
CA GLN A 14 -30.19 40.84 -1.22
C GLN A 14 -28.98 41.46 -1.94
N GLY A 15 -27.86 40.77 -1.73
CA GLY A 15 -26.69 40.77 -2.59
C GLY A 15 -25.78 39.60 -2.25
N LEU A 16 -26.33 38.37 -2.21
CA LEU A 16 -25.53 37.14 -2.20
C LEU A 16 -24.79 37.04 -3.53
N GLN A 17 -23.67 37.76 -3.66
CA GLN A 17 -22.68 37.47 -4.70
C GLN A 17 -21.91 36.23 -4.25
N LYS A 18 -22.56 35.07 -4.42
CA LYS A 18 -21.89 33.80 -4.63
C LYS A 18 -21.02 34.01 -5.87
N LYS A 19 -19.74 34.33 -5.68
CA LYS A 19 -18.74 34.09 -6.73
C LYS A 19 -18.75 32.60 -7.01
N GLN A 20 -19.50 32.21 -8.03
CA GLN A 20 -19.32 30.97 -8.76
C GLN A 20 -17.86 30.97 -9.21
N LYS A 21 -17.00 30.27 -8.46
CA LYS A 21 -15.72 29.83 -9.00
C LYS A 21 -16.06 28.78 -10.05
N TYR A 22 -15.91 29.20 -11.30
CA TYR A 22 -15.84 28.35 -12.47
C TYR A 22 -14.99 27.11 -12.16
N ALA A 23 -15.55 25.94 -12.48
CA ALA A 23 -14.80 24.72 -12.66
C ALA A 23 -13.86 24.93 -13.85
N GLY A 24 -12.55 24.85 -13.62
CA GLY A 24 -11.57 25.01 -14.69
C GLY A 24 -10.19 25.49 -14.26
N GLU A 25 -9.70 25.12 -13.08
CA GLU A 25 -8.27 25.14 -12.76
C GLU A 25 -8.06 24.22 -11.54
N VAL A 26 -7.45 23.05 -11.77
CA VAL A 26 -6.92 22.23 -10.69
C VAL A 26 -5.78 23.05 -10.08
N THR A 27 -6.11 23.91 -9.11
CA THR A 27 -5.11 24.67 -8.35
C THR A 27 -4.17 23.65 -7.73
N ALA A 28 -2.97 23.57 -8.28
CA ALA A 28 -1.97 22.61 -7.88
C ALA A 28 -1.64 22.88 -6.41
N ASN A 29 -2.10 21.99 -5.52
CA ASN A 29 -1.99 22.19 -4.08
C ASN A 29 -0.52 22.07 -3.68
N THR A 30 0.14 23.22 -3.58
CA THR A 30 1.56 23.34 -3.31
C THR A 30 1.78 23.51 -1.81
N GLN A 31 2.60 22.64 -1.24
CA GLN A 31 2.97 22.65 0.17
C GLN A 31 4.39 23.16 0.31
N SER A 32 4.61 24.13 1.20
CA SER A 32 5.93 24.70 1.50
C SER A 32 6.41 24.24 2.87
N ILE A 33 7.70 23.94 3.00
CA ILE A 33 8.36 23.61 4.28
C ILE A 33 7.98 24.65 5.33
N TRP A 34 8.07 25.95 4.98
CA TRP A 34 7.84 27.05 5.92
C TRP A 34 6.40 27.12 6.44
N LYS A 35 5.42 26.74 5.62
CA LYS A 35 4.01 26.68 6.01
C LYS A 35 3.65 25.40 6.77
N CYS A 36 4.47 24.36 6.62
CA CYS A 36 4.26 23.05 7.23
C CYS A 36 5.11 22.83 8.49
N LEU A 37 5.98 23.77 8.83
CA LEU A 37 6.74 23.79 10.07
C LEU A 37 5.77 23.60 11.26
N PRO A 38 5.99 22.58 12.11
CA PRO A 38 5.20 22.39 13.31
C PRO A 38 5.21 23.64 14.17
N ARG A 39 4.02 24.10 14.61
CA ARG A 39 3.93 25.11 15.67
C ARG A 39 4.26 24.42 16.98
N LEU A 40 5.50 24.58 17.41
CA LEU A 40 5.98 24.05 18.67
C LEU A 40 5.54 24.99 19.80
N SER A 41 4.94 24.45 20.86
CA SER A 41 4.69 25.22 22.08
C SER A 41 5.99 25.31 22.90
N GLU A 42 6.24 26.46 23.54
CA GLU A 42 7.41 26.72 24.41
C GLU A 42 7.55 25.69 25.55
N HIS A 43 6.52 24.89 25.83
CA HIS A 43 6.51 23.87 26.89
C HIS A 43 6.78 22.44 26.44
N GLU A 44 6.83 22.14 25.14
CA GLU A 44 6.88 20.74 24.69
C GLU A 44 8.27 20.24 24.31
N MET A 45 9.25 21.10 24.03
CA MET A 45 10.57 20.66 23.61
C MET A 45 11.63 21.71 24.01
N ASP A 46 12.80 21.25 24.42
CA ASP A 46 14.01 22.04 24.66
C ASP A 46 14.59 22.45 23.28
N ILE A 47 13.83 23.24 22.52
CA ILE A 47 13.95 23.43 21.05
C ILE A 47 15.25 24.12 20.67
N ASP A 48 15.70 25.03 21.53
CA ASP A 48 16.92 25.80 21.34
C ASP A 48 18.17 25.02 21.74
N ASN A 49 18.00 23.84 22.36
CA ASN A 49 19.12 23.00 22.75
C ASN A 49 19.45 21.99 21.65
N ALA A 50 20.58 22.21 20.98
CA ALA A 50 21.14 21.25 20.04
C ALA A 50 21.24 19.86 20.69
N ILE A 51 20.79 18.82 19.99
CA ILE A 51 20.89 17.46 20.52
C ILE A 51 22.37 17.06 20.53
N LYS A 52 22.96 16.98 21.72
CA LYS A 52 24.38 16.64 21.90
C LYS A 52 24.71 15.30 21.24
N HIS A 53 25.82 15.26 20.52
CA HIS A 53 26.30 14.08 19.80
C HIS A 53 25.33 13.54 18.74
N SER A 54 24.35 14.34 18.32
CA SER A 54 23.46 13.95 17.23
C SER A 54 24.24 13.82 15.94
N ARG A 55 24.13 12.65 15.32
CA ARG A 55 24.71 12.34 14.01
C ARG A 55 23.75 11.47 13.23
N LEU A 56 23.39 11.92 12.05
CA LEU A 56 22.49 11.24 11.13
C LEU A 56 23.12 11.25 9.74
N PHE A 57 23.11 10.11 9.06
CA PHE A 57 23.64 9.98 7.71
C PHE A 57 22.52 9.66 6.73
N ILE A 58 22.61 10.21 5.52
CA ILE A 58 21.74 9.87 4.40
C ILE A 58 22.64 9.42 3.27
N ARG A 59 22.42 8.21 2.77
CA ARG A 59 23.14 7.68 1.61
C ARG A 59 22.67 8.42 0.35
N LEU A 60 23.63 8.82 -0.49
CA LEU A 60 23.39 9.53 -1.75
C LEU A 60 24.14 8.85 -2.90
N SER A 61 23.53 8.83 -4.08
CA SER A 61 24.26 8.57 -5.33
C SER A 61 25.17 9.76 -5.68
N SER A 62 26.12 9.57 -6.60
CA SER A 62 26.99 10.66 -7.07
C SER A 62 26.20 11.79 -7.72
N GLU A 63 25.12 11.47 -8.44
CA GLU A 63 24.23 12.45 -9.06
C GLU A 63 23.42 13.22 -8.02
N GLU A 64 22.82 12.50 -7.07
CA GLU A 64 22.06 13.09 -5.96
C GLU A 64 22.93 14.04 -5.13
N GLN A 65 24.17 13.63 -4.87
CA GLN A 65 25.15 14.44 -4.13
C GLN A 65 25.50 15.73 -4.89
N LYS A 66 25.80 15.64 -6.19
CA LYS A 66 26.11 16.82 -7.03
C LYS A 66 24.93 17.80 -7.06
N HIS A 67 23.72 17.26 -7.25
CA HIS A 67 22.50 18.07 -7.26
C HIS A 67 22.28 18.76 -5.91
N LEU A 68 22.30 18.02 -4.80
CA LEU A 68 22.08 18.58 -3.47
C LEU A 68 23.13 19.62 -3.10
N ARG A 69 24.42 19.42 -3.41
CA ARG A 69 25.48 20.41 -3.17
C ARG A 69 25.22 21.76 -3.87
N THR A 70 24.57 21.73 -5.03
CA THR A 70 24.27 22.95 -5.80
C THR A 70 23.15 23.76 -5.17
N ILE A 71 22.16 23.08 -4.58
CA ILE A 71 20.94 23.73 -4.09
C ILE A 71 20.91 23.93 -2.57
N ILE A 72 21.75 23.25 -1.80
CA ILE A 72 21.77 23.34 -0.33
C ILE A 72 22.03 24.77 0.15
N THR A 73 22.72 25.57 -0.66
CA THR A 73 22.97 26.99 -0.36
C THR A 73 21.69 27.79 -0.20
N ALA A 74 20.57 27.35 -0.79
CA ALA A 74 19.26 27.98 -0.65
C ALA A 74 18.66 27.88 0.77
N ILE A 75 19.25 27.08 1.66
CA ILE A 75 18.80 26.95 3.06
C ILE A 75 19.82 27.44 4.10
N ASN A 76 20.96 27.95 3.65
CA ASN A 76 22.03 28.43 4.53
C ASN A 76 21.64 29.62 5.40
N ASP A 77 20.65 30.42 4.96
CA ASP A 77 20.14 31.56 5.74
C ASP A 77 19.34 31.13 6.97
N VAL A 78 18.91 29.86 7.01
CA VAL A 78 18.07 29.31 8.10
C VAL A 78 18.81 28.24 8.89
N ILE A 79 19.74 27.53 8.27
CA ILE A 79 20.47 26.44 8.90
C ILE A 79 21.96 26.62 8.68
N ASP A 80 22.71 26.68 9.79
CA ASP A 80 24.15 26.86 9.73
C ASP A 80 24.81 25.73 8.92
N ALA A 81 25.73 26.11 8.03
CA ALA A 81 26.51 25.17 7.22
C ALA A 81 27.33 24.18 8.09
N GLU A 82 27.55 24.50 9.36
CA GLU A 82 28.21 23.60 10.30
C GLU A 82 27.35 22.39 10.69
N LYS A 83 26.02 22.49 10.60
CA LYS A 83 25.07 21.43 10.98
C LYS A 83 25.03 20.27 10.00
N TYR A 84 25.61 20.43 8.81
CA TYR A 84 25.69 19.36 7.82
C TYR A 84 27.07 19.29 7.16
N ALA A 85 27.41 18.12 6.62
CA ALA A 85 28.65 17.90 5.88
C ALA A 85 28.42 16.88 4.77
N PHE A 86 28.89 17.18 3.57
CA PHE A 86 28.82 16.24 2.45
C PHE A 86 30.08 15.40 2.37
N HIS A 87 29.90 14.09 2.35
CA HIS A 87 30.93 13.06 2.15
C HIS A 87 30.71 12.34 0.81
N THR A 88 31.69 11.58 0.33
CA THR A 88 31.70 10.97 -1.02
C THR A 88 30.40 10.28 -1.43
N HIS A 89 29.72 9.58 -0.51
CA HIS A 89 28.47 8.86 -0.79
C HIS A 89 27.35 9.16 0.20
N SER A 90 27.45 10.26 0.93
CA SER A 90 26.48 10.60 1.96
C SER A 90 26.46 12.08 2.32
N ILE A 91 25.40 12.48 2.99
CA ILE A 91 25.34 13.72 3.76
C ILE A 91 25.19 13.36 5.24
N GLU A 92 26.02 13.98 6.07
CA GLU A 92 25.99 13.90 7.53
C GLU A 92 25.28 15.14 8.06
N LEU A 93 24.32 14.95 8.98
CA LEU A 93 23.77 16.00 9.83
C LEU A 93 24.38 15.80 11.22
N ARG A 94 24.93 16.86 11.82
CA ARG A 94 25.68 16.81 13.09
C ARG A 94 25.28 17.93 14.04
N ASN A 95 25.17 17.61 15.33
CA ASN A 95 24.89 18.56 16.42
C ASN A 95 23.71 19.51 16.09
N PHE A 96 22.65 18.95 15.52
CA PHE A 96 21.51 19.68 15.00
C PHE A 96 20.45 19.91 16.09
N HIS A 97 19.65 20.96 15.92
CA HIS A 97 18.36 21.09 16.61
C HIS A 97 17.33 20.20 15.92
N ILE A 98 16.25 19.88 16.63
CA ILE A 98 15.23 18.98 16.08
C ILE A 98 14.50 19.65 14.90
N THR A 99 14.33 20.97 14.97
CA THR A 99 13.83 21.82 13.88
C THR A 99 14.76 21.78 12.66
N ASP A 100 16.08 21.96 12.85
CA ASP A 100 17.08 21.85 11.78
C ASP A 100 16.98 20.50 11.06
N CYS A 101 16.91 19.40 11.83
CA CYS A 101 16.78 18.06 11.28
C CYS A 101 15.48 17.90 10.49
N CYS A 102 14.37 18.42 11.01
CA CYS A 102 13.07 18.36 10.35
C CYS A 102 13.10 19.09 9.00
N VAL A 103 13.65 20.29 8.98
CA VAL A 103 13.77 21.13 7.78
C VAL A 103 14.76 20.54 6.78
N LEU A 104 15.95 20.14 7.19
CA LEU A 104 16.96 19.52 6.31
C LEU A 104 16.44 18.22 5.70
N LEU A 105 15.80 17.35 6.48
CA LEU A 105 15.24 16.10 5.94
C LEU A 105 14.11 16.38 4.94
N ALA A 106 13.20 17.29 5.26
CA ALA A 106 12.14 17.70 4.33
C ALA A 106 12.71 18.29 3.02
N PHE A 107 13.69 19.18 3.14
CA PHE A 107 14.39 19.80 2.01
C PHE A 107 15.07 18.75 1.12
N ILE A 108 15.86 17.85 1.71
CA ILE A 108 16.54 16.77 0.99
C ILE A 108 15.50 15.87 0.31
N MET A 109 14.44 15.48 1.02
CA MET A 109 13.38 14.62 0.47
C MET A 109 12.67 15.26 -0.72
N ILE A 110 12.31 16.54 -0.63
CA ILE A 110 11.63 17.27 -1.70
C ILE A 110 12.50 17.32 -2.95
N ASN A 111 13.77 17.69 -2.80
CA ASN A 111 14.64 17.90 -3.95
C ASN A 111 15.11 16.58 -4.57
N LEU A 112 15.35 15.53 -3.78
CA LEU A 112 15.57 14.19 -4.32
C LEU A 112 14.32 13.66 -5.04
N ASN A 113 13.12 13.96 -4.55
CA ASN A 113 11.88 13.59 -5.23
C ASN A 113 11.73 14.31 -6.58
N LYS A 114 12.04 15.61 -6.64
CA LYS A 114 12.02 16.39 -7.89
C LYS A 114 13.05 15.89 -8.89
N LEU A 115 14.28 15.63 -8.44
CA LEU A 115 15.35 15.08 -9.27
C LEU A 115 14.92 13.77 -9.93
N ARG A 116 14.40 12.82 -9.13
CA ARG A 116 13.93 11.50 -9.63
C ARG A 116 12.72 11.60 -10.56
N ARG A 117 11.95 12.68 -10.48
CA ARG A 117 10.78 12.94 -11.36
C ARG A 117 11.12 13.81 -12.56
N GLY A 118 12.37 14.26 -12.71
CA GLY A 118 12.75 15.21 -13.76
C GLY A 118 12.02 16.56 -13.65
N MET A 119 11.54 16.94 -12.47
CA MET A 119 10.82 18.19 -12.27
C MET A 119 11.83 19.35 -12.13
N GLY A 120 12.06 20.10 -13.21
CA GLY A 120 12.82 21.33 -13.18
C GLY A 120 12.03 22.46 -12.53
N GLY A 121 12.51 23.01 -11.42
CA GLY A 121 11.90 24.14 -10.74
C GLY A 121 12.90 24.85 -9.84
N THR A 122 12.75 26.16 -9.68
CA THR A 122 13.64 27.01 -8.86
C THR A 122 13.23 27.04 -7.39
N ASP A 123 11.98 26.70 -7.07
CA ASP A 123 11.53 26.61 -5.68
C ASP A 123 12.02 25.28 -5.08
N TYR A 124 13.02 25.32 -4.21
CA TYR A 124 13.58 24.14 -3.52
C TYR A 124 12.85 23.79 -2.22
N CYS A 125 11.99 24.68 -1.72
CA CYS A 125 11.35 24.57 -0.40
C CYS A 125 9.85 24.25 -0.46
N SER A 126 9.28 24.12 -1.66
CA SER A 126 7.90 23.69 -1.85
C SER A 126 7.77 22.49 -2.78
N ILE A 127 6.67 21.75 -2.64
CA ILE A 127 6.35 20.59 -3.48
C ILE A 127 4.86 20.59 -3.81
N THR A 128 4.56 20.29 -5.07
CA THR A 128 3.20 20.28 -5.60
C THR A 128 2.62 18.87 -5.55
N LYS A 129 1.39 18.74 -5.04
CA LYS A 129 0.69 17.44 -5.03
C LYS A 129 0.29 17.00 -6.45
N PRO A 130 0.24 15.68 -6.74
CA PRO A 130 0.50 14.58 -5.82
C PRO A 130 2.00 14.24 -5.68
N PHE A 131 2.46 13.99 -4.46
CA PHE A 131 3.82 13.53 -4.19
C PHE A 131 3.84 12.42 -3.15
N TYR A 132 4.93 11.66 -3.12
CA TYR A 132 5.23 10.69 -2.08
C TYR A 132 6.70 10.81 -1.72
N LEU A 133 6.98 11.33 -0.53
CA LEU A 133 8.34 11.54 -0.04
C LEU A 133 8.78 10.30 0.73
N ARG A 134 9.98 9.80 0.43
CA ARG A 134 10.63 8.71 1.17
C ARG A 134 12.11 9.00 1.37
N CYS A 135 12.61 8.74 2.58
CA CYS A 135 14.03 8.84 2.92
C CYS A 135 14.42 7.70 3.85
N SER A 136 15.64 7.18 3.66
CA SER A 136 16.29 6.30 4.62
C SER A 136 17.38 7.09 5.32
N VAL A 137 17.26 7.20 6.64
CA VAL A 137 18.26 7.82 7.50
C VAL A 137 18.99 6.75 8.29
N TYR A 138 20.28 6.96 8.50
CA TYR A 138 21.16 6.03 9.21
C TYR A 138 21.67 6.70 10.47
N VAL A 139 21.52 6.02 11.60
CA VAL A 139 22.08 6.45 12.89
C VAL A 139 22.96 5.35 13.42
N HIS A 140 24.06 5.70 14.10
CA HIS A 140 24.95 4.70 14.64
C HIS A 140 24.23 3.79 15.66
N ARG A 141 24.62 2.51 15.76
CA ARG A 141 23.95 1.50 16.59
C ARG A 141 23.83 1.87 18.07
N THR A 142 24.70 2.74 18.58
CA THR A 142 24.66 3.25 19.97
C THR A 142 23.49 4.19 20.22
N CYS A 143 22.89 4.79 19.19
CA CYS A 143 21.70 5.61 19.31
C CYS A 143 20.51 4.75 19.72
N GLN A 144 19.79 5.16 20.77
CA GLN A 144 18.53 4.53 21.17
C GLN A 144 17.40 5.13 20.34
N VAL A 145 16.93 4.35 19.37
CA VAL A 145 15.79 4.70 18.52
C VAL A 145 14.54 4.16 19.18
N VAL A 146 13.80 5.04 19.89
CA VAL A 146 12.54 4.67 20.54
C VAL A 146 11.42 4.67 19.49
N GLN A 147 10.60 3.61 19.51
CA GLN A 147 9.44 3.52 18.65
C GLN A 147 8.20 4.18 19.28
N MET A 148 8.05 5.51 19.15
CA MET A 148 6.83 6.22 19.56
C MET A 148 5.56 5.80 18.78
N PRO A 149 4.47 5.38 19.44
CA PRO A 149 3.20 5.08 18.75
C PRO A 149 2.81 6.25 17.84
N THR A 150 2.48 5.97 16.57
CA THR A 150 1.91 6.99 15.69
C THR A 150 0.59 7.45 16.30
N ALA A 151 0.58 8.66 16.88
CA ALA A 151 -0.51 9.18 17.70
C ALA A 151 -1.87 9.25 16.97
N ASN A 152 -1.87 9.22 15.62
CA ASN A 152 -3.07 9.42 14.85
C ASN A 152 -3.12 8.51 13.60
N LYS A 153 -4.10 7.59 13.57
CA LYS A 153 -4.38 6.66 12.46
C LYS A 153 -4.72 7.37 11.14
N LYS A 154 -4.98 8.68 11.17
CA LYS A 154 -5.32 9.49 9.98
C LYS A 154 -4.12 10.11 9.28
N THR A 155 -2.90 10.01 9.84
CA THR A 155 -1.70 10.60 9.23
C THR A 155 -1.19 9.73 8.08
N THR A 156 -0.64 10.39 7.05
CA THR A 156 0.04 9.71 5.94
C THR A 156 1.49 9.37 6.26
N PHE A 157 2.04 9.92 7.35
CA PHE A 157 3.38 9.62 7.84
C PHE A 157 3.49 8.18 8.30
N ARG A 158 4.48 7.47 7.75
CA ARG A 158 4.88 6.15 8.21
C ARG A 158 6.37 6.18 8.48
N ARG A 159 6.75 5.43 9.49
CA ARG A 159 8.14 5.19 9.86
C ARG A 159 8.38 3.71 10.00
N GLN A 160 9.57 3.26 9.65
CA GLN A 160 9.96 1.87 9.78
C GLN A 160 11.42 1.80 10.22
N LEU A 161 11.68 1.20 11.37
CA LEU A 161 13.02 0.76 11.73
C LEU A 161 13.29 -0.53 10.97
N VAL A 162 14.30 -0.52 10.10
CA VAL A 162 14.68 -1.69 9.31
C VAL A 162 15.31 -2.74 10.24
N ARG A 163 14.76 -3.96 10.24
CA ARG A 163 15.21 -5.06 11.11
C ARG A 163 16.59 -5.59 10.71
N LEU A 164 16.87 -5.61 9.42
CA LEU A 164 18.12 -6.09 8.84
C LEU A 164 18.75 -4.94 8.04
N PRO A 165 19.42 -3.99 8.71
CA PRO A 165 20.10 -2.90 8.02
C PRO A 165 21.25 -3.47 7.18
N ALA A 166 21.33 -3.06 5.92
CA ALA A 166 22.40 -3.50 5.01
C ALA A 166 23.76 -2.89 5.37
N VAL A 167 23.78 -1.79 6.12
CA VAL A 167 25.00 -1.09 6.54
C VAL A 167 25.34 -1.48 7.98
N CYS A 168 26.38 -2.29 8.15
CA CYS A 168 26.84 -2.75 9.47
C CYS A 168 27.14 -1.57 10.41
N ALA A 169 26.94 -1.77 11.72
CA ALA A 169 27.10 -0.75 12.77
C ALA A 169 26.13 0.45 12.74
N PHE A 170 25.23 0.53 11.76
CA PHE A 170 24.20 1.57 11.67
C PHE A 170 22.79 0.96 11.70
N LYS A 171 21.87 1.69 12.34
CA LYS A 171 20.43 1.43 12.28
C LYS A 171 19.84 2.28 11.16
N GLN A 172 19.08 1.66 10.27
CA GLN A 172 18.36 2.36 9.21
C GLN A 172 16.91 2.61 9.65
N VAL A 173 16.50 3.88 9.60
CA VAL A 173 15.12 4.30 9.83
C VAL A 173 14.59 4.89 8.53
N GLU A 174 13.47 4.36 8.06
CA GLU A 174 12.78 4.90 6.90
C GLU A 174 11.66 5.83 7.33
N PHE A 175 11.58 6.99 6.67
CA PHE A 175 10.48 7.94 6.76
C PHE A 175 9.78 8.01 5.42
N GLN A 176 8.45 7.99 5.44
CA GLN A 176 7.65 8.15 4.23
C GLN A 176 6.34 8.88 4.51
N SER A 177 5.88 9.72 3.58
CA SER A 177 4.63 10.47 3.71
C SER A 177 4.11 10.95 2.36
N ALA A 178 2.78 11.09 2.25
CA ALA A 178 2.12 11.72 1.11
C ALA A 178 1.72 13.19 1.39
N ASP A 179 2.00 13.67 2.61
CA ASP A 179 1.74 15.04 3.05
C ASP A 179 2.95 15.60 3.81
N LEU A 180 3.35 16.82 3.48
CA LEU A 180 4.54 17.47 4.03
C LEU A 180 4.34 17.84 5.50
N LYS A 181 3.12 18.25 5.88
CA LYS A 181 2.81 18.58 7.28
C LYS A 181 2.88 17.34 8.16
N ASP A 182 2.29 16.24 7.70
CA ASP A 182 2.39 14.95 8.40
C ASP A 182 3.85 14.48 8.50
N LEU A 183 4.63 14.65 7.43
CA LEU A 183 6.05 14.28 7.40
C LEU A 183 6.84 15.04 8.45
N MET A 184 6.73 16.36 8.45
CA MET A 184 7.49 17.23 9.36
C MET A 184 7.10 16.99 10.81
N GLN A 185 5.80 16.87 11.10
CA GLN A 185 5.32 16.53 12.44
C GLN A 185 5.82 15.15 12.89
N GLY A 186 5.81 14.17 11.97
CA GLY A 186 6.27 12.81 12.25
C GLY A 186 7.77 12.72 12.51
N ILE A 187 8.59 13.45 11.73
CA ILE A 187 10.04 13.55 11.95
C ILE A 187 10.33 14.20 13.31
N LEU A 188 9.68 15.32 13.60
CA LEU A 188 9.83 16.03 14.87
C LEU A 188 9.56 15.11 16.07
N GLN A 189 8.39 14.46 16.10
CA GLN A 189 8.00 13.53 17.18
C GLN A 189 8.93 12.32 17.28
N GLN A 190 9.49 11.90 16.14
CA GLN A 190 10.34 10.74 16.12
C GLN A 190 11.75 11.02 16.62
N VAL A 191 12.38 12.07 16.10
CA VAL A 191 13.76 12.45 16.42
C VAL A 191 13.85 12.98 17.85
N SER A 192 12.80 13.62 18.37
CA SER A 192 12.75 14.06 19.77
C SER A 192 12.83 12.92 20.78
N ALA A 193 12.34 11.73 20.41
CA ALA A 193 12.41 10.54 21.24
C ALA A 193 13.75 9.78 21.12
N TRP A 194 14.67 10.22 20.26
CA TRP A 194 15.97 9.54 20.09
C TRP A 194 16.96 9.99 21.15
N ARG A 195 17.73 9.03 21.68
CA ARG A 195 18.84 9.32 22.58
C ARG A 195 20.16 9.01 21.87
N PHE A 196 20.83 10.06 21.42
CA PHE A 196 22.16 9.99 20.85
C PHE A 196 23.18 9.82 21.96
N ARG A 197 24.19 8.98 21.71
CA ARG A 197 25.29 8.73 22.63
C ARG A 197 26.59 9.22 22.00
N PRO A 198 27.59 9.61 22.83
CA PRO A 198 28.94 9.84 22.36
C PRO A 198 29.39 8.66 21.50
N SER A 199 29.92 8.97 20.33
CA SER A 199 30.30 8.00 19.31
C SER A 199 31.73 8.28 18.87
N PRO A 200 32.41 7.32 18.21
CA PRO A 200 33.79 7.47 17.79
C PRO A 200 34.03 8.73 16.96
N THR A 201 35.23 9.29 17.05
CA THR A 201 35.62 10.57 16.42
C THR A 201 35.45 10.55 14.89
N HIS A 202 35.47 9.37 14.26
CA HIS A 202 35.46 9.18 12.80
C HIS A 202 34.25 8.41 12.25
N LEU A 203 33.05 8.63 12.81
CA LEU A 203 31.82 7.96 12.33
C LEU A 203 31.55 8.08 10.81
N HIS A 204 31.89 9.21 10.17
CA HIS A 204 31.70 9.36 8.73
C HIS A 204 32.58 8.40 7.91
N ARG A 205 33.80 8.11 8.38
CA ARG A 205 34.71 7.15 7.73
C ARG A 205 34.18 5.74 7.91
N GLU A 206 33.73 5.40 9.13
CA GLU A 206 33.10 4.10 9.41
C GLU A 206 31.86 3.89 8.53
N PHE A 207 31.01 4.92 8.39
CA PHE A 207 29.84 4.86 7.50
C PHE A 207 30.24 4.70 6.03
N ALA A 208 31.24 5.44 5.56
CA ALA A 208 31.73 5.33 4.19
C ALA A 208 32.31 3.93 3.90
N SER A 209 33.13 3.39 4.80
CA SER A 209 33.68 2.05 4.70
C SER A 209 32.58 0.99 4.71
N ALA A 210 31.56 1.13 5.56
CA ALA A 210 30.43 0.20 5.60
C ALA A 210 29.59 0.24 4.31
N LEU A 211 29.44 1.42 3.68
CA LEU A 211 28.77 1.54 2.37
C LEU A 211 29.58 0.90 1.23
N ILE A 212 30.90 1.05 1.24
CA ILE A 212 31.79 0.42 0.26
C ILE A 212 31.72 -1.09 0.40
N LEU A 213 31.87 -1.62 1.62
CA LEU A 213 31.79 -3.04 1.90
C LEU A 213 30.45 -3.63 1.45
N GLN A 214 29.33 -2.95 1.75
CA GLN A 214 28.01 -3.39 1.29
C GLN A 214 27.94 -3.48 -0.24
N ARG A 215 28.49 -2.48 -0.95
CA ARG A 215 28.49 -2.46 -2.41
C ARG A 215 29.35 -3.58 -2.98
N GLU A 216 30.53 -3.82 -2.40
CA GLU A 216 31.44 -4.89 -2.78
C GLU A 216 30.82 -6.27 -2.53
N GLN A 217 30.14 -6.48 -1.40
CA GLN A 217 29.42 -7.72 -1.11
C GLN A 217 28.38 -8.02 -2.18
N VAL A 218 27.51 -7.04 -2.50
CA VAL A 218 26.50 -7.20 -3.54
C VAL A 218 27.15 -7.45 -4.91
N ALA A 219 28.21 -6.72 -5.25
CA ALA A 219 28.91 -6.93 -6.50
C ALA A 219 29.54 -8.33 -6.60
N ASN A 220 30.15 -8.81 -5.51
CA ASN A 220 30.78 -10.12 -5.42
C ASN A 220 29.75 -11.26 -5.45
N GLU A 221 28.57 -11.07 -4.87
CA GLU A 221 27.46 -12.03 -4.94
C GLU A 221 26.83 -12.10 -6.34
N LEU A 222 26.80 -10.98 -7.06
CA LEU A 222 26.24 -10.91 -8.42
C LEU A 222 27.25 -11.32 -9.51
N ALA A 223 28.56 -11.12 -9.27
CA ALA A 223 29.62 -11.49 -10.20
C ALA A 223 29.55 -12.94 -10.72
N PRO A 224 29.28 -13.97 -9.89
CA PRO A 224 29.21 -15.35 -10.36
C PRO A 224 27.89 -15.71 -11.06
N MET A 225 26.85 -14.87 -11.02
CA MET A 225 25.52 -15.20 -11.58
C MET A 225 25.56 -15.66 -13.06
N PRO A 226 26.30 -15.01 -13.97
CA PRO A 226 26.36 -15.43 -15.37
C PRO A 226 27.09 -16.76 -15.60
N VAL A 227 27.94 -17.17 -14.65
CA VAL A 227 28.81 -18.36 -14.75
C VAL A 227 28.44 -19.44 -13.73
N LEU A 228 27.31 -19.28 -13.03
CA LEU A 228 26.91 -20.15 -11.92
C LEU A 228 26.85 -21.63 -12.34
N THR A 229 26.38 -21.92 -13.56
CA THR A 229 26.31 -23.28 -14.13
C THR A 229 27.69 -23.89 -14.43
N SER A 230 28.72 -23.07 -14.58
CA SER A 230 30.11 -23.52 -14.77
C SER A 230 30.89 -23.61 -13.45
N LEU A 231 30.39 -22.99 -12.38
CA LEU A 231 30.97 -23.05 -11.02
C LEU A 231 30.43 -24.24 -10.22
N ILE A 232 29.32 -24.82 -10.66
CA ILE A 232 28.68 -25.97 -10.03
C ILE A 232 28.83 -27.16 -10.99
N ASP A 233 29.35 -28.28 -10.49
CA ASP A 233 29.33 -29.53 -11.24
C ASP A 233 27.89 -30.06 -11.30
N MET A 234 27.16 -29.60 -12.31
CA MET A 234 25.77 -29.98 -12.54
C MET A 234 25.64 -31.49 -12.82
N GLY A 235 26.69 -32.14 -13.32
CA GLY A 235 26.71 -33.59 -13.55
C GLY A 235 26.73 -34.36 -12.24
N LEU A 236 27.61 -33.98 -11.31
CA LEU A 236 27.67 -34.56 -9.97
C LEU A 236 26.36 -34.30 -9.21
N VAL A 237 25.86 -33.06 -9.23
CA VAL A 237 24.59 -32.69 -8.57
C VAL A 237 23.41 -33.49 -9.14
N ALA A 238 23.35 -33.68 -10.47
CA ALA A 238 22.33 -34.50 -11.10
C ALA A 238 22.45 -35.98 -10.68
N SER A 239 23.67 -36.53 -10.66
CA SER A 239 23.90 -37.93 -10.29
C SER A 239 23.56 -38.25 -8.84
N GLN A 240 23.81 -37.31 -7.92
CA GLN A 240 23.51 -37.50 -6.49
C GLN A 240 22.01 -37.36 -6.18
N ASN A 241 21.31 -36.52 -6.93
CA ASN A 241 19.89 -36.22 -6.68
C ASN A 241 18.92 -37.01 -7.56
N SER A 242 19.39 -37.69 -8.62
CA SER A 242 18.53 -38.40 -9.58
C SER A 242 17.62 -39.42 -8.92
N ALA A 243 18.16 -40.30 -8.07
CA ALA A 243 17.37 -41.33 -7.39
C ALA A 243 16.28 -40.72 -6.48
N ALA A 244 16.59 -39.63 -5.78
CA ALA A 244 15.62 -38.93 -4.95
C ALA A 244 14.53 -38.25 -5.79
N LEU A 245 14.89 -37.68 -6.95
CA LEU A 245 13.94 -37.08 -7.89
C LEU A 245 13.03 -38.15 -8.51
N GLU A 246 13.58 -39.29 -8.93
CA GLU A 246 12.80 -40.43 -9.46
C GLU A 246 11.85 -41.01 -8.40
N GLN A 247 12.31 -41.16 -7.16
CA GLN A 247 11.46 -41.61 -6.06
C GLN A 247 10.33 -40.62 -5.79
N THR A 248 10.62 -39.33 -5.82
CA THR A 248 9.62 -38.27 -5.65
C THR A 248 8.61 -38.29 -6.78
N GLN A 249 9.07 -38.50 -8.03
CA GLN A 249 8.20 -38.63 -9.19
C GLN A 249 7.25 -39.83 -9.05
N ARG A 250 7.77 -41.02 -8.73
CA ARG A 250 6.95 -42.22 -8.52
C ARG A 250 5.94 -42.04 -7.38
N ALA A 251 6.37 -41.42 -6.27
CA ALA A 251 5.47 -41.14 -5.16
C ALA A 251 4.33 -40.19 -5.54
N LEU A 252 4.60 -39.20 -6.41
CA LEU A 252 3.59 -38.28 -6.95
C LEU A 252 2.63 -38.99 -7.92
N GLU A 253 3.15 -39.87 -8.78
CA GLU A 253 2.35 -40.69 -9.71
C GLU A 253 1.43 -41.64 -8.95
N ASP A 254 1.97 -42.39 -7.97
CA ASP A 254 1.19 -43.28 -7.09
C ASP A 254 0.13 -42.51 -6.29
N HIS A 255 0.46 -41.31 -5.82
CA HIS A 255 -0.50 -40.46 -5.11
C HIS A 255 -1.61 -39.97 -6.05
N ALA A 256 -1.28 -39.56 -7.27
CA ALA A 256 -2.26 -39.16 -8.27
C ALA A 256 -3.19 -40.31 -8.66
N GLN A 257 -2.66 -41.53 -8.81
CA GLN A 257 -3.46 -42.72 -9.12
C GLN A 257 -4.38 -43.11 -7.96
N ARG A 258 -3.89 -43.04 -6.72
CA ARG A 258 -4.72 -43.26 -5.52
C ARG A 258 -5.85 -42.24 -5.41
N LEU A 259 -5.61 -40.97 -5.72
CA LEU A 259 -6.65 -39.94 -5.77
C LEU A 259 -7.71 -40.27 -6.82
N LEU A 260 -7.31 -40.62 -8.05
CA LEU A 260 -8.27 -40.98 -9.12
C LEU A 260 -9.18 -42.14 -8.69
N LEU A 261 -8.59 -43.22 -8.16
CA LEU A 261 -9.35 -44.38 -7.69
C LEU A 261 -10.29 -44.03 -6.53
N HIS A 262 -9.85 -43.17 -5.59
CA HIS A 262 -10.69 -42.71 -4.49
C HIS A 262 -11.90 -41.94 -5.01
N ASN A 263 -11.72 -41.03 -5.96
CA ASN A 263 -12.81 -40.22 -6.52
C ASN A 263 -13.82 -41.02 -7.35
N GLU A 264 -13.33 -42.03 -8.07
CA GLU A 264 -14.17 -42.99 -8.80
C GLU A 264 -15.01 -43.83 -7.83
N GLN A 265 -14.45 -44.24 -6.69
CA GLN A 265 -15.21 -44.97 -5.66
C GLN A 265 -16.27 -44.12 -4.98
N ILE A 266 -15.99 -42.83 -4.71
CA ILE A 266 -17.00 -41.95 -4.12
C ILE A 266 -18.15 -41.76 -5.14
N THR A 267 -17.85 -41.47 -6.42
CA THR A 267 -18.89 -41.19 -7.46
C THR A 267 -19.87 -42.34 -7.70
N VAL A 268 -19.44 -43.59 -7.57
CA VAL A 268 -20.32 -44.76 -7.72
C VAL A 268 -21.29 -44.90 -6.53
N ALA A 269 -20.86 -44.57 -5.31
CA ALA A 269 -21.72 -44.66 -4.12
C ALA A 269 -22.84 -43.59 -4.07
N ALA A 270 -22.66 -42.44 -4.74
CA ALA A 270 -23.66 -41.37 -4.77
C ALA A 270 -24.76 -41.57 -5.83
N ALA A 271 -24.59 -42.51 -6.77
CA ALA A 271 -25.54 -42.75 -7.85
C ALA A 271 -26.66 -43.76 -7.48
N GLU A 272 -26.50 -44.55 -6.42
CA GLU A 272 -27.49 -45.56 -6.02
C GLU A 272 -28.52 -45.08 -4.97
N GLU A 273 -28.33 -43.91 -4.35
CA GLU A 273 -29.25 -43.36 -3.32
C GLU A 273 -29.93 -42.05 -3.74
N VAL A 274 -30.78 -42.06 -4.76
CA VAL A 274 -31.76 -40.97 -4.95
C VAL A 274 -33.14 -41.53 -5.31
N LYS A 275 -33.93 -41.85 -4.28
CA LYS A 275 -35.40 -41.94 -4.35
C LYS A 275 -35.98 -40.60 -3.89
N PRO A 276 -36.82 -39.90 -4.67
CA PRO A 276 -37.40 -38.63 -4.26
C PRO A 276 -38.63 -38.89 -3.36
N GLN A 277 -38.62 -38.34 -2.14
CA GLN A 277 -39.82 -38.28 -1.31
C GLN A 277 -40.32 -36.83 -1.20
N ALA A 278 -41.62 -36.69 -1.44
CA ALA A 278 -42.32 -35.46 -1.71
C ALA A 278 -42.44 -34.52 -0.51
N THR A 279 -42.59 -33.25 -0.88
CA THR A 279 -42.99 -32.08 -0.10
C THR A 279 -44.11 -32.32 0.90
N ASP A 280 -43.98 -31.74 2.10
CA ASP A 280 -45.16 -31.18 2.76
C ASP A 280 -44.82 -29.94 3.61
N SER A 281 -45.66 -28.93 3.44
CA SER A 281 -45.44 -27.54 3.88
C SER A 281 -46.39 -27.24 5.03
N LYS A 282 -45.90 -26.70 6.15
CA LYS A 282 -46.76 -25.97 7.13
C LYS A 282 -46.05 -24.72 7.68
N PRO A 283 -46.77 -23.59 7.80
CA PRO A 283 -46.22 -22.34 8.33
C PRO A 283 -46.57 -22.16 9.82
N SER A 284 -45.70 -21.51 10.61
CA SER A 284 -46.11 -20.92 11.90
C SER A 284 -45.58 -19.51 12.07
N ARG A 285 -46.48 -18.63 12.52
CA ARG A 285 -46.33 -17.19 12.72
C ARG A 285 -45.63 -16.85 14.05
N TYR A 286 -45.00 -15.66 14.02
CA TYR A 286 -44.88 -14.64 15.08
C TYR A 286 -44.15 -14.98 16.41
N SER A 287 -43.13 -14.18 16.73
CA SER A 287 -43.14 -13.25 17.88
C SER A 287 -41.73 -12.87 18.36
N GLY A 288 -41.49 -11.56 18.51
CA GLY A 288 -40.83 -11.03 19.71
C GLY A 288 -39.30 -10.91 19.74
N MET A 289 -38.79 -9.76 19.30
CA MET A 289 -37.60 -9.14 19.92
C MET A 289 -37.90 -8.82 21.41
N PRO A 290 -36.89 -8.87 22.30
CA PRO A 290 -36.31 -7.61 22.73
C PRO A 290 -34.78 -7.61 22.88
N THR A 291 -34.28 -6.39 22.88
CA THR A 291 -32.90 -5.90 23.01
C THR A 291 -32.33 -6.05 24.44
N LYS A 292 -31.01 -6.29 24.54
CA LYS A 292 -30.01 -5.47 25.28
C LYS A 292 -28.68 -6.21 25.48
N GLY A 293 -27.57 -5.47 25.32
CA GLY A 293 -26.50 -5.45 26.33
C GLY A 293 -25.19 -6.20 26.06
N ALA A 294 -24.23 -5.46 25.48
CA ALA A 294 -22.82 -5.35 25.88
C ALA A 294 -21.90 -6.60 26.02
N ASN A 295 -20.83 -6.54 25.21
CA ASN A 295 -19.43 -6.87 25.49
C ASN A 295 -19.07 -8.27 26.03
N SER A 296 -18.55 -9.11 25.13
CA SER A 296 -17.19 -9.69 25.23
C SER A 296 -16.95 -10.60 24.02
N ARG A 297 -15.91 -10.37 23.22
CA ARG A 297 -15.57 -11.29 22.11
C ARG A 297 -14.06 -11.39 21.88
N TYR A 298 -13.35 -11.81 22.92
CA TYR A 298 -12.15 -12.64 22.79
C TYR A 298 -12.26 -13.75 23.83
N GLN A 299 -12.84 -14.89 23.42
CA GLN A 299 -12.49 -16.26 23.82
C GLN A 299 -13.64 -17.20 23.45
N GLY A 300 -13.29 -18.37 22.92
CA GLY A 300 -14.23 -19.48 22.70
C GLY A 300 -14.24 -19.96 21.27
N VAL A 301 -13.22 -20.74 20.89
CA VAL A 301 -13.33 -21.75 19.83
C VAL A 301 -14.37 -22.77 20.27
N PRO A 302 -15.34 -23.18 19.43
CA PRO A 302 -15.92 -24.50 19.56
C PRO A 302 -15.46 -25.38 18.40
N ALA A 303 -14.79 -26.47 18.77
CA ALA A 303 -14.56 -27.61 17.92
C ALA A 303 -15.80 -28.54 17.91
N ARG A 304 -15.96 -29.25 16.78
CA ARG A 304 -16.86 -30.41 16.51
C ARG A 304 -18.34 -30.06 16.24
N ALA A 305 -19.07 -30.66 15.30
CA ALA A 305 -18.91 -31.79 14.37
C ALA A 305 -19.90 -31.55 13.19
N SER A 306 -19.52 -31.74 11.92
CA SER A 306 -19.70 -32.94 11.07
C SER A 306 -21.15 -33.25 10.63
N GLN A 307 -21.28 -33.59 9.33
CA GLN A 307 -22.43 -34.12 8.53
C GLN A 307 -23.24 -33.01 7.82
N HIS A 308 -23.41 -32.92 6.50
CA HIS A 308 -23.16 -33.73 5.29
C HIS A 308 -22.65 -32.75 4.18
N GLY A 309 -21.80 -33.05 3.21
CA GLY A 309 -21.72 -34.23 2.35
C GLY A 309 -22.17 -33.82 0.92
N GLY A 310 -21.23 -33.50 0.04
CA GLY A 310 -21.52 -33.10 -1.36
C GLY A 310 -20.26 -32.69 -2.13
N PHE A 311 -19.64 -33.69 -2.76
CA PHE A 311 -18.63 -33.66 -3.84
C PHE A 311 -18.31 -32.33 -4.53
N GLN A 312 -17.01 -32.04 -4.63
CA GLN A 312 -16.38 -31.87 -5.95
C GLN A 312 -14.89 -32.13 -5.84
N ASP A 313 -14.46 -33.18 -6.53
CA ASP A 313 -13.07 -33.53 -6.71
C ASP A 313 -12.69 -33.29 -8.18
N ARG A 314 -11.74 -32.39 -8.42
CA ARG A 314 -10.66 -32.53 -9.42
C ARG A 314 -9.71 -31.33 -9.40
N LYS A 315 -8.47 -31.63 -9.01
CA LYS A 315 -7.21 -30.91 -9.30
C LYS A 315 -7.07 -29.49 -8.73
N GLN A 316 -6.72 -29.38 -7.46
CA GLN A 316 -5.99 -28.22 -6.94
C GLN A 316 -4.79 -28.69 -6.11
N ASN A 317 -3.63 -28.81 -6.76
CA ASN A 317 -2.38 -28.58 -6.04
C ASN A 317 -2.37 -27.09 -5.65
N PRO A 318 -2.16 -26.71 -4.38
CA PRO A 318 -2.05 -25.30 -3.98
C PRO A 318 -0.65 -24.74 -4.30
N GLY A 319 -0.13 -25.05 -5.48
CA GLY A 319 1.20 -24.68 -5.95
C GLY A 319 1.10 -23.71 -7.11
N PHE A 320 1.13 -22.41 -6.80
CA PHE A 320 1.28 -21.28 -7.74
C PHE A 320 0.26 -21.22 -8.90
N LEU A 321 -0.85 -20.52 -8.66
CA LEU A 321 -1.70 -20.02 -9.74
C LEU A 321 -0.89 -19.13 -10.67
N SER A 322 -0.96 -19.40 -11.97
CA SER A 322 -0.31 -18.53 -12.95
C SER A 322 -1.01 -17.18 -12.99
N MET A 323 -0.29 -16.14 -13.43
CA MET A 323 -0.88 -14.81 -13.65
C MET A 323 -2.05 -14.84 -14.64
N ARG A 324 -2.02 -15.80 -15.57
CA ARG A 324 -3.10 -16.05 -16.52
C ARG A 324 -4.36 -16.55 -15.82
N ASP A 325 -4.25 -17.55 -14.94
CA ASP A 325 -5.39 -18.10 -14.18
C ASP A 325 -6.04 -17.02 -13.30
N ILE A 326 -5.22 -16.18 -12.66
CA ILE A 326 -5.69 -15.06 -11.83
C ILE A 326 -6.46 -14.04 -12.68
N THR A 327 -5.99 -13.78 -13.90
CA THR A 327 -6.62 -12.80 -14.79
C THR A 327 -7.91 -13.34 -15.40
N GLU A 328 -7.92 -14.60 -15.83
CA GLU A 328 -9.11 -15.30 -16.29
C GLU A 328 -10.21 -15.31 -15.21
N TYR A 329 -9.85 -15.54 -13.94
CA TYR A 329 -10.78 -15.42 -12.81
C TYR A 329 -11.36 -14.00 -12.65
N CYS A 330 -10.53 -12.96 -12.83
CA CYS A 330 -10.99 -11.58 -12.73
C CYS A 330 -11.92 -11.21 -13.88
N ILE A 331 -11.63 -11.65 -15.10
CA ILE A 331 -12.50 -11.49 -16.27
C ILE A 331 -13.82 -12.22 -16.07
N ALA A 332 -13.79 -13.46 -15.56
CA ALA A 332 -14.98 -14.22 -15.17
C ALA A 332 -15.84 -13.45 -14.17
N THR A 333 -15.22 -12.81 -13.18
CA THR A 333 -15.93 -11.97 -12.21
C THR A 333 -16.63 -10.78 -12.87
N ILE A 334 -15.98 -10.14 -13.85
CA ILE A 334 -16.58 -9.04 -14.62
C ILE A 334 -17.79 -9.54 -15.43
N LYS A 335 -17.66 -10.68 -16.12
CA LYS A 335 -18.76 -11.29 -16.89
C LYS A 335 -19.97 -11.64 -16.02
N ALA A 336 -19.75 -12.33 -14.90
CA ALA A 336 -20.81 -12.63 -13.94
C ALA A 336 -21.47 -11.36 -13.39
N THR A 337 -20.68 -10.30 -13.17
CA THR A 337 -21.20 -9.01 -12.71
C THR A 337 -22.05 -8.33 -13.78
N MET A 338 -21.64 -8.40 -15.05
CA MET A 338 -22.42 -7.88 -16.18
C MET A 338 -23.78 -8.58 -16.32
N GLU A 339 -23.83 -9.90 -16.10
CA GLU A 339 -25.09 -10.67 -16.10
C GLU A 339 -26.04 -10.16 -15.02
N ILE A 340 -25.56 -9.98 -13.78
CA ILE A 340 -26.39 -9.42 -12.70
C ILE A 340 -26.84 -7.99 -13.01
N VAL A 341 -25.96 -7.14 -13.53
CA VAL A 341 -26.33 -5.76 -13.90
C VAL A 341 -27.39 -5.75 -14.99
N ALA A 342 -27.33 -6.68 -15.95
CA ALA A 342 -28.33 -6.82 -17.00
C ALA A 342 -29.71 -7.24 -16.47
N THR A 343 -29.78 -7.93 -15.33
CA THR A 343 -31.07 -8.23 -14.67
C THR A 343 -31.69 -7.03 -13.95
N LYS A 344 -30.92 -5.96 -13.70
CA LYS A 344 -31.39 -4.73 -13.06
C LYS A 344 -31.83 -3.71 -14.10
N SER A 345 -32.64 -2.72 -13.69
CA SER A 345 -33.07 -1.65 -14.58
C SER A 345 -31.88 -0.80 -15.05
N ALA A 346 -31.83 -0.50 -16.35
CA ALA A 346 -30.76 0.27 -16.97
C ALA A 346 -30.58 1.66 -16.32
N TYR A 347 -31.65 2.25 -15.81
CA TYR A 347 -31.67 3.59 -15.19
C TYR A 347 -31.43 3.58 -13.68
N GLN A 348 -31.36 2.39 -13.06
CA GLN A 348 -31.17 2.28 -11.62
C GLN A 348 -29.72 2.58 -11.23
N ILE A 349 -29.53 3.46 -10.26
CA ILE A 349 -28.21 3.66 -9.64
C ILE A 349 -27.83 2.38 -8.90
N THR A 350 -26.76 1.75 -9.37
CA THR A 350 -26.25 0.50 -8.84
C THR A 350 -24.78 0.67 -8.47
N ARG A 351 -24.38 0.04 -7.37
CA ARG A 351 -22.96 -0.14 -7.03
C ARG A 351 -22.63 -1.62 -7.23
N VAL A 352 -21.59 -1.87 -8.02
CA VAL A 352 -21.13 -3.21 -8.37
C VAL A 352 -19.67 -3.38 -7.94
N TYR A 353 -19.24 -4.63 -7.75
CA TYR A 353 -17.88 -4.94 -7.34
C TYR A 353 -17.31 -6.05 -8.21
N VAL A 354 -16.04 -5.88 -8.60
CA VAL A 354 -15.30 -6.85 -9.41
C VAL A 354 -13.91 -7.08 -8.84
N LYS A 355 -13.33 -8.26 -9.12
CA LYS A 355 -11.96 -8.60 -8.75
C LYS A 355 -11.00 -8.16 -9.85
N CYS A 356 -9.80 -7.74 -9.47
CA CYS A 356 -8.73 -7.33 -10.36
C CYS A 356 -7.38 -7.91 -9.88
N PRO A 357 -6.49 -8.38 -10.77
CA PRO A 357 -5.18 -8.90 -10.38
C PRO A 357 -4.34 -7.82 -9.72
N LYS A 358 -3.68 -8.14 -8.60
CA LYS A 358 -2.86 -7.16 -7.87
C LYS A 358 -1.69 -6.62 -8.69
N SER A 359 -1.16 -7.40 -9.64
CA SER A 359 -0.03 -7.01 -10.50
C SER A 359 -0.33 -5.83 -11.41
N CYS A 360 -1.57 -5.66 -11.89
CA CYS A 360 -1.95 -4.60 -12.82
C CYS A 360 -2.69 -3.43 -12.15
N VAL A 361 -2.75 -3.39 -10.82
CA VAL A 361 -3.48 -2.35 -10.07
C VAL A 361 -2.84 -0.98 -10.25
N ASP A 362 -1.52 -0.89 -10.33
CA ASP A 362 -0.83 0.39 -10.54
C ASP A 362 -1.13 0.96 -11.94
N LEU A 363 -1.20 0.10 -12.97
CA LEU A 363 -1.65 0.48 -14.31
C LEU A 363 -3.13 0.89 -14.32
N LEU A 364 -3.97 0.18 -13.56
CA LEU A 364 -5.37 0.55 -13.40
C LEU A 364 -5.49 1.95 -12.79
N TYR A 365 -4.70 2.28 -11.74
CA TYR A 365 -4.70 3.61 -11.13
C TYR A 365 -4.36 4.73 -12.12
N GLN A 366 -3.50 4.46 -13.11
CA GLN A 366 -3.18 5.42 -14.17
C GLN A 366 -4.37 5.62 -15.13
N LYS A 367 -5.08 4.56 -15.51
CA LYS A 367 -6.25 4.60 -16.42
C LYS A 367 -7.58 4.91 -15.74
N LEU A 368 -7.65 5.00 -14.40
CA LEU A 368 -8.91 5.24 -13.67
C LEU A 368 -9.61 6.54 -14.08
N ALA A 369 -8.85 7.61 -14.38
CA ALA A 369 -9.42 8.88 -14.79
C ALA A 369 -10.15 8.77 -16.13
N ASP A 370 -9.53 8.08 -17.10
CA ASP A 370 -10.10 7.84 -18.43
C ASP A 370 -11.33 6.95 -18.32
N LEU A 371 -11.25 5.85 -17.57
CA LEU A 371 -12.38 4.93 -17.35
C LEU A 371 -13.58 5.65 -16.73
N ARG A 372 -13.37 6.50 -15.72
CA ARG A 372 -14.44 7.29 -15.08
C ARG A 372 -15.08 8.28 -16.05
N THR A 373 -14.26 8.94 -16.86
CA THR A 373 -14.72 9.95 -17.83
C THR A 373 -15.53 9.28 -18.94
N GLU A 374 -15.01 8.18 -19.50
CA GLU A 374 -15.63 7.48 -20.61
C GLU A 374 -16.92 6.74 -20.20
N SER A 375 -16.93 6.16 -19.00
CA SER A 375 -18.10 5.42 -18.50
C SER A 375 -19.09 6.29 -17.74
N SER A 376 -18.74 7.52 -17.35
CA SER A 376 -19.52 8.35 -16.42
C SER A 376 -19.89 7.60 -15.11
N CYS A 377 -19.00 6.76 -14.61
CA CYS A 377 -19.15 6.04 -13.34
C CYS A 377 -18.08 6.50 -12.34
N ASN A 378 -18.41 6.41 -11.06
CA ASN A 378 -17.41 6.50 -10.00
C ASN A 378 -16.75 5.13 -9.81
N ILE A 379 -15.49 5.01 -10.23
CA ILE A 379 -14.71 3.77 -10.18
C ILE A 379 -13.62 3.90 -9.12
N VAL A 380 -13.61 3.06 -8.09
CA VAL A 380 -12.65 3.14 -6.98
C VAL A 380 -12.09 1.76 -6.65
N VAL A 381 -10.77 1.64 -6.58
CA VAL A 381 -10.13 0.44 -6.04
C VAL A 381 -10.27 0.46 -4.51
N LEU A 382 -10.93 -0.55 -3.93
CA LEU A 382 -11.17 -0.64 -2.50
C LEU A 382 -9.87 -0.90 -1.72
N ASN A 383 -9.76 -0.25 -0.56
CA ASN A 383 -8.71 -0.53 0.41
C ASN A 383 -9.07 -1.82 1.17
N ILE A 384 -8.06 -2.51 1.72
CA ILE A 384 -8.24 -3.74 2.51
C ILE A 384 -9.25 -3.57 3.65
N GLN A 385 -9.36 -2.36 4.21
CA GLN A 385 -10.31 -2.02 5.26
C GLN A 385 -11.76 -1.98 4.79
N THR A 386 -12.02 -1.67 3.52
CA THR A 386 -13.37 -1.52 2.94
C THR A 386 -13.78 -2.70 2.04
N VAL A 387 -12.90 -3.69 1.85
CA VAL A 387 -13.21 -4.89 1.04
C VAL A 387 -14.45 -5.64 1.55
N HIS A 388 -14.73 -5.61 2.85
CA HIS A 388 -15.90 -6.27 3.43
C HIS A 388 -17.24 -5.77 2.83
N GLU A 389 -17.30 -4.53 2.33
CA GLU A 389 -18.47 -3.95 1.65
C GLU A 389 -18.84 -4.68 0.36
N SER A 390 -17.90 -5.44 -0.21
CA SER A 390 -18.10 -6.19 -1.45
C SER A 390 -18.51 -7.64 -1.25
N THR A 391 -18.45 -8.16 -0.02
CA THR A 391 -18.68 -9.59 0.27
C THR A 391 -20.07 -10.04 -0.17
N SER A 392 -21.11 -9.31 0.27
CA SER A 392 -22.49 -9.60 -0.11
C SER A 392 -22.78 -9.48 -1.60
N TRP A 393 -21.96 -8.71 -2.34
CA TRP A 393 -22.05 -8.67 -3.80
C TRP A 393 -21.48 -9.95 -4.40
N PHE A 394 -20.28 -10.36 -3.98
CA PHE A 394 -19.65 -11.58 -4.48
C PHE A 394 -20.47 -12.83 -4.16
N ASP A 395 -21.16 -12.86 -3.02
CA ASP A 395 -22.06 -13.97 -2.62
C ASP A 395 -23.27 -14.12 -3.57
N THR A 396 -23.64 -13.06 -4.30
CA THR A 396 -24.73 -13.11 -5.30
C THR A 396 -24.26 -13.54 -6.69
N LEU A 397 -22.94 -13.57 -6.94
CA LEU A 397 -22.38 -13.97 -8.21
C LEU A 397 -22.28 -15.49 -8.31
N ASN A 398 -22.84 -16.06 -9.36
CA ASN A 398 -22.66 -17.48 -9.66
C ASN A 398 -21.33 -17.71 -10.37
N MET A 399 -20.23 -17.69 -9.58
CA MET A 399 -18.87 -17.84 -10.10
C MET A 399 -18.56 -19.25 -10.60
N GLU A 400 -19.27 -20.27 -10.10
CA GLU A 400 -19.10 -21.68 -10.49
C GLU A 400 -19.35 -21.90 -12.00
N ARG A 401 -20.18 -21.06 -12.62
CA ARG A 401 -20.45 -21.09 -14.07
C ARG A 401 -19.34 -20.51 -14.93
N HIS A 402 -18.50 -19.65 -14.37
CA HIS A 402 -17.55 -18.83 -15.13
C HIS A 402 -16.10 -19.24 -14.91
N THR A 403 -15.76 -19.86 -13.77
CA THR A 403 -14.41 -20.37 -13.51
C THR A 403 -14.37 -21.37 -12.35
N PRO A 404 -13.70 -22.52 -12.49
CA PRO A 404 -13.58 -23.53 -11.42
C PRO A 404 -12.50 -23.21 -10.38
N ILE A 405 -11.69 -22.17 -10.59
CA ILE A 405 -10.48 -21.91 -9.80
C ILE A 405 -10.61 -20.56 -9.08
N VAL A 406 -10.49 -20.55 -7.75
CA VAL A 406 -10.57 -19.32 -6.93
C VAL A 406 -9.17 -18.92 -6.45
N PRO A 407 -8.62 -17.77 -6.91
CA PRO A 407 -7.32 -17.31 -6.46
C PRO A 407 -7.28 -16.87 -4.98
N PRO A 408 -6.13 -17.00 -4.30
CA PRO A 408 -5.92 -16.47 -2.97
C PRO A 408 -6.25 -14.96 -2.89
N PRO A 409 -6.92 -14.47 -1.83
CA PRO A 409 -7.23 -13.05 -1.69
C PRO A 409 -6.01 -12.12 -1.74
N SER A 410 -4.81 -12.62 -1.43
CA SER A 410 -3.56 -11.88 -1.45
C SER A 410 -3.11 -11.46 -2.87
N THR A 411 -3.56 -12.16 -3.92
CA THR A 411 -3.24 -11.89 -5.33
C THR A 411 -4.27 -10.97 -6.00
N LEU A 412 -5.35 -10.61 -5.30
CA LEU A 412 -6.47 -9.85 -5.85
C LEU A 412 -6.64 -8.47 -5.18
N ARG A 413 -7.30 -7.58 -5.90
CA ARG A 413 -7.91 -6.34 -5.40
C ARG A 413 -9.38 -6.28 -5.82
N VAL A 414 -10.15 -5.48 -5.12
CA VAL A 414 -11.56 -5.25 -5.43
C VAL A 414 -11.72 -3.85 -6.01
N VAL A 415 -12.42 -3.74 -7.14
CA VAL A 415 -12.81 -2.48 -7.75
C VAL A 415 -14.30 -2.29 -7.55
N SER A 416 -14.69 -1.16 -6.98
CA SER A 416 -16.08 -0.72 -6.88
C SER A 416 -16.41 0.21 -8.03
N ILE A 417 -17.54 -0.02 -8.68
CA ILE A 417 -18.07 0.83 -9.76
C ILE A 417 -19.46 1.26 -9.32
N GLY A 418 -19.67 2.56 -9.17
CA GLY A 418 -20.97 3.15 -8.84
C GLY A 418 -21.47 4.05 -9.97
N GLY A 419 -22.69 3.82 -10.44
CA GLY A 419 -23.28 4.61 -11.50
C GLY A 419 -24.68 4.12 -11.85
N ILE A 420 -25.25 4.64 -12.93
CA ILE A 420 -26.47 4.12 -13.53
C ILE A 420 -26.17 2.76 -14.20
N GLY A 421 -27.13 1.82 -14.22
CA GLY A 421 -26.92 0.44 -14.70
C GLY A 421 -26.27 0.35 -16.09
N GLU A 422 -26.72 1.14 -17.06
CA GLU A 422 -26.15 1.20 -18.40
C GLU A 422 -24.68 1.66 -18.40
N ASN A 423 -24.37 2.71 -17.63
CA ASN A 423 -23.02 3.22 -17.44
C ASN A 423 -22.12 2.21 -16.71
N CYS A 424 -22.67 1.45 -15.77
CA CYS A 424 -21.95 0.38 -15.10
C CYS A 424 -21.59 -0.73 -16.09
N LYS A 425 -22.49 -1.11 -17.01
CA LYS A 425 -22.20 -2.07 -18.07
C LYS A 425 -21.08 -1.57 -19.00
N LYS A 426 -21.10 -0.29 -19.37
CA LYS A 426 -20.02 0.35 -20.15
C LYS A 426 -18.69 0.31 -19.39
N ALA A 427 -18.69 0.65 -18.10
CA ALA A 427 -17.50 0.61 -17.24
C ALA A 427 -16.91 -0.81 -17.13
N LEU A 428 -17.77 -1.82 -17.00
CA LEU A 428 -17.37 -3.23 -16.92
C LEU A 428 -16.72 -3.71 -18.23
N LEU A 429 -17.27 -3.32 -19.40
CA LEU A 429 -16.68 -3.61 -20.71
C LEU A 429 -15.30 -2.97 -20.88
N LEU A 430 -15.15 -1.70 -20.50
CA LEU A 430 -13.85 -1.02 -20.58
C LEU A 430 -12.82 -1.65 -19.64
N LEU A 431 -13.25 -2.08 -18.44
CA LEU A 431 -12.38 -2.75 -17.49
C LEU A 431 -11.99 -4.16 -17.97
N GLN A 432 -12.90 -4.89 -18.61
CA GLN A 432 -12.59 -6.17 -19.23
C GLN A 432 -11.51 -6.01 -20.31
N LYS A 433 -11.70 -5.05 -21.23
CA LYS A 433 -10.73 -4.75 -22.29
C LYS A 433 -9.37 -4.38 -21.71
N PHE A 434 -9.34 -3.57 -20.65
CA PHE A 434 -8.11 -3.23 -19.95
C PHE A 434 -7.38 -4.46 -19.40
N LEU A 435 -8.09 -5.42 -18.80
CA LEU A 435 -7.48 -6.64 -18.28
C LEU A 435 -6.95 -7.54 -19.40
N GLU A 436 -7.68 -7.66 -20.52
CA GLU A 436 -7.25 -8.41 -21.70
C GLU A 436 -5.98 -7.81 -22.34
N GLU A 437 -5.92 -6.48 -22.49
CA GLU A 437 -4.73 -5.77 -23.01
C GLU A 437 -3.53 -5.90 -22.07
N SER A 438 -3.75 -5.90 -20.76
CA SER A 438 -2.69 -5.99 -19.75
C SER A 438 -2.01 -7.36 -19.72
N VAL A 439 -2.68 -8.41 -20.22
CA VAL A 439 -2.11 -9.77 -20.33
C VAL A 439 -1.23 -9.92 -21.57
N LEU A 440 -1.51 -9.17 -22.64
CA LEU A 440 -0.73 -9.22 -23.88
C LEU A 440 0.57 -8.40 -23.80
N ALA A 441 0.65 -7.44 -22.88
CA ALA A 441 1.82 -6.58 -22.68
C ALA A 441 2.85 -7.13 -21.66
N SER A 442 2.54 -8.25 -21.02
CA SER A 442 3.36 -8.96 -20.02
C SER A 442 3.74 -10.34 -20.53
#